data_AF-A0A813NH69-F1
#
_entry.id   AF-A0A813NH69-F1
#
_cell.length_a   1.000
_cell.length_b   1.000
_cell.length_c   1.000
_cell.angle_alpha   90.00
_cell.angle_beta   90.00
_cell.angle_gamma   90.00
#
_symmetry.space_group_name_H-M   'P 1'
#
loop_
_entity.id
_entity.type
_entity.pdbx_description
1 polymer ?
#
loop_
_entity_poly.entity_id
_entity_poly.type
_entity_poly.pdbx_seq_one_letter_code
_entity_poly.pdbx_strand_id
1 'polypeptide(L)'
;MGHAQSKRAKEFYETCRAGNVDRVGELLSTLTYEELNCSDPTTGHSPLHIACKNNHDKVVQLLLEQKACSRIIINKDGTTAHDIATSPNIRSLFARQSDRDVDTRFVDNYDERSSFQLASNSPSSTNCPNNWNKGHNSVTEAKDAQLMLTLAQLKDPIMKQFISSRTEKESQERIYLLIYCHIPPSHKQRELAEYLYEQFISTKSVIPLLTLYSLETPLYHALQSDADAYTFLLYLHLKQLRKQAFSGHVYRGAKMSHADLDAYRWALENSAILETRSLQSTSKRKDVACSFAPPLPITDPKLAIILHFRIDQICSSAIDLNGISHYPGEEEVLLLPFTLFKVVSIDQHTIGFNQQYEILMENTPVPKNKTWKVIKETN
;
A
#
# COMPACT_ATOMS: atom_id res chain seq x y z
N MET A 1 2.41 -16.79 23.09
CA MET A 1 3.14 -15.71 22.37
C MET A 1 2.34 -14.41 22.20
N GLY A 2 0.99 -14.39 22.36
CA GLY A 2 0.18 -13.17 22.16
C GLY A 2 0.25 -12.06 23.22
N HIS A 3 0.89 -12.27 24.38
CA HIS A 3 0.95 -11.25 25.45
C HIS A 3 2.06 -10.19 25.25
N ALA A 4 3.11 -10.51 24.49
CA ALA A 4 4.24 -9.59 24.29
C ALA A 4 3.97 -8.54 23.19
N GLN A 5 3.38 -8.96 22.06
CA GLN A 5 2.97 -8.06 20.96
C GLN A 5 1.92 -7.03 21.42
N SER A 6 0.97 -7.43 22.27
CA SER A 6 -0.03 -6.51 22.83
C SER A 6 0.60 -5.45 23.77
N LYS A 7 1.68 -5.78 24.48
CA LYS A 7 2.34 -4.84 25.40
C LYS A 7 3.06 -3.72 24.64
N ARG A 8 3.74 -4.05 23.54
CA ARG A 8 4.51 -3.08 22.75
C ARG A 8 3.61 -2.12 21.98
N ALA A 9 2.56 -2.64 21.33
CA ALA A 9 1.55 -1.80 20.70
C ALA A 9 0.91 -0.82 21.71
N LYS A 10 0.62 -1.31 22.92
CA LYS A 10 0.10 -0.47 24.01
C LYS A 10 1.10 0.57 24.49
N GLU A 11 2.37 0.20 24.67
CA GLU A 11 3.45 1.13 25.02
C GLU A 11 3.58 2.25 23.98
N PHE A 12 3.57 1.88 22.70
CA PHE A 12 3.65 2.85 21.61
C PHE A 12 2.44 3.79 21.57
N TYR A 13 1.23 3.25 21.72
CA TYR A 13 0.01 4.04 21.80
C TYR A 13 0.06 5.05 22.96
N GLU A 14 0.45 4.63 24.16
CA GLU A 14 0.58 5.53 25.32
C GLU A 14 1.68 6.57 25.13
N THR A 15 2.78 6.21 24.45
CA THR A 15 3.85 7.15 24.10
C THR A 15 3.34 8.24 23.15
N CYS A 16 2.56 7.86 22.14
CA CYS A 16 1.90 8.81 21.22
C CYS A 16 0.88 9.68 21.95
N ARG A 17 0.10 9.10 22.87
CA ARG A 17 -0.86 9.82 23.71
C ARG A 17 -0.20 10.85 24.62
N ALA A 18 0.96 10.52 25.18
CA ALA A 18 1.75 11.40 26.04
C ALA A 18 2.50 12.50 25.27
N GLY A 19 2.64 12.36 23.95
CA GLY A 19 3.37 13.34 23.12
C GLY A 19 4.89 13.21 23.22
N ASN A 20 5.41 12.05 23.64
CA ASN A 20 6.85 11.86 23.82
C ASN A 20 7.54 11.60 22.46
N VAL A 21 7.96 12.68 21.81
CA VAL A 21 8.55 12.69 20.47
C VAL A 21 9.78 11.79 20.35
N ASP A 22 10.73 11.87 21.29
CA ASP A 22 11.98 11.11 21.23
C ASP A 22 11.72 9.60 21.30
N ARG A 23 10.85 9.19 22.24
CA ARG A 23 10.48 7.78 22.40
C ARG A 23 9.65 7.25 21.23
N VAL A 24 8.81 8.09 20.62
CA VAL A 24 8.12 7.74 19.36
C VAL A 24 9.15 7.47 18.27
N GLY A 25 10.13 8.36 18.08
CA GLY A 25 11.20 8.18 17.10
C GLY A 25 12.00 6.89 17.29
N GLU A 26 12.37 6.56 18.53
CA GLU A 26 13.04 5.30 18.86
C GLU A 26 12.20 4.08 18.49
N LEU A 27 10.94 4.06 18.91
CA LEU A 27 10.05 2.91 18.71
C LEU A 27 9.70 2.69 17.24
N LEU A 28 9.45 3.77 16.48
CA LEU A 28 9.05 3.71 15.07
C LEU A 28 9.96 2.84 14.19
N SER A 29 11.26 2.86 14.45
CA SER A 29 12.24 2.06 13.71
C SER A 29 12.09 0.54 13.88
N THR A 30 11.29 0.11 14.85
CA THR A 30 11.23 -1.28 15.31
C THR A 30 9.81 -1.82 15.50
N LEU A 31 8.78 -1.10 15.03
CA LEU A 31 7.39 -1.53 15.12
C LEU A 31 6.95 -2.29 13.88
N THR A 32 6.03 -3.24 14.05
CA THR A 32 5.29 -3.82 12.91
C THR A 32 4.17 -2.89 12.46
N TYR A 33 3.61 -3.15 11.26
CA TYR A 33 2.43 -2.46 10.77
C TYR A 33 1.26 -2.48 11.77
N GLU A 34 0.94 -3.62 12.39
CA GLU A 34 -0.18 -3.72 13.34
C GLU A 34 0.10 -3.02 14.67
N GLU A 35 1.36 -2.94 15.10
CA GLU A 35 1.72 -2.21 16.31
C GLU A 35 1.62 -0.69 16.08
N LEU A 36 2.07 -0.22 14.91
CA LEU A 36 1.95 1.18 14.48
C LEU A 36 0.49 1.61 14.30
N ASN A 37 -0.34 0.69 13.79
CA ASN A 37 -1.74 0.91 13.44
C ASN A 37 -2.72 0.25 14.41
N CYS A 38 -2.27 -0.06 15.63
CA CYS A 38 -3.13 -0.66 16.64
C CYS A 38 -4.34 0.24 16.93
N SER A 39 -5.42 -0.36 17.41
CA SER A 39 -6.63 0.38 17.79
C SER A 39 -6.91 0.15 19.27
N ASP A 40 -7.17 1.23 20.00
CA ASP A 40 -7.58 1.17 21.40
C ASP A 40 -8.90 0.38 21.52
N PRO A 41 -8.98 -0.67 22.36
CA PRO A 41 -10.17 -1.51 22.44
C PRO A 41 -11.43 -0.78 22.87
N THR A 42 -11.32 0.36 23.58
CA THR A 42 -12.47 1.09 24.11
C THR A 42 -13.03 2.08 23.10
N THR A 43 -12.16 2.84 22.44
CA THR A 43 -12.51 3.97 21.55
C THR A 43 -12.30 3.67 20.07
N GLY A 44 -11.48 2.66 19.73
CA GLY A 44 -11.02 2.40 18.37
C GLY A 44 -9.97 3.39 17.87
N HIS A 45 -9.45 4.27 18.72
CA HIS A 45 -8.41 5.22 18.31
C HIS A 45 -7.08 4.51 18.01
N SER A 46 -6.46 4.87 16.89
CA SER A 46 -5.07 4.52 16.61
C SER A 46 -4.07 5.48 17.27
N PRO A 47 -2.76 5.15 17.30
CA PRO A 47 -1.72 6.09 17.76
C PRO A 47 -1.79 7.44 17.04
N LEU A 48 -2.10 7.44 15.74
CA LEU A 48 -2.31 8.68 14.98
C LEU A 48 -3.55 9.45 15.45
N HIS A 49 -4.64 8.76 15.81
CA HIS A 49 -5.82 9.42 16.35
C HIS A 49 -5.50 10.13 17.66
N ILE A 50 -4.89 9.41 18.60
CA ILE A 50 -4.68 9.97 19.94
C ILE A 50 -3.67 11.13 19.91
N ALA A 51 -2.68 11.08 19.03
CA ALA A 51 -1.77 12.20 18.78
C ALA A 51 -2.49 13.42 18.19
N CYS A 52 -3.39 13.23 17.22
CA CYS A 52 -4.21 14.30 16.65
C CYS A 52 -5.17 14.90 17.68
N LYS A 53 -5.86 14.06 18.46
CA LYS A 53 -6.80 14.47 19.51
C LYS A 53 -6.13 15.33 20.58
N ASN A 54 -4.91 14.98 20.95
CA ASN A 54 -4.17 15.65 22.02
C ASN A 54 -3.31 16.83 21.52
N ASN A 55 -3.41 17.18 20.23
CA ASN A 55 -2.65 18.25 19.59
C ASN A 55 -1.12 18.09 19.64
N HIS A 56 -0.62 16.85 19.54
CA HIS A 56 0.82 16.55 19.50
C HIS A 56 1.37 16.62 18.08
N ASP A 57 1.46 17.83 17.53
CA ASP A 57 1.89 18.12 16.15
C ASP A 57 3.18 17.40 15.72
N LYS A 58 4.24 17.43 16.53
CA LYS A 58 5.51 16.74 16.23
C LYS A 58 5.36 15.22 16.19
N VAL A 59 4.55 14.64 17.07
CA VAL A 59 4.27 13.20 17.03
C VAL A 59 3.44 12.86 15.80
N VAL A 60 2.43 13.68 15.49
CA VAL A 60 1.64 13.51 14.26
C VAL A 60 2.54 13.58 13.03
N GLN A 61 3.47 14.55 12.98
CA GLN A 61 4.45 14.64 11.91
C GLN A 61 5.29 13.35 11.80
N LEU A 62 5.91 12.90 12.89
CA LEU A 62 6.72 11.67 12.90
C LEU A 62 5.94 10.43 12.45
N LEU A 63 4.67 10.32 12.88
CA LEU A 63 3.78 9.24 12.47
C LEU A 63 3.45 9.33 10.98
N LEU A 64 3.05 10.50 10.49
CA LEU A 64 2.66 10.72 9.08
C LEU A 64 3.85 10.63 8.11
N GLU A 65 5.07 10.87 8.57
CA GLU A 65 6.30 10.58 7.83
C GLU A 65 6.54 9.07 7.65
N GLN A 66 5.94 8.22 8.50
CA GLN A 66 5.99 6.78 8.29
C GLN A 66 4.99 6.41 7.20
N LYS A 67 5.50 5.86 6.10
CA LYS A 67 4.62 5.37 5.02
C LYS A 67 3.60 4.33 5.56
N ALA A 68 3.98 3.57 6.58
CA ALA A 68 3.15 2.50 7.15
C ALA A 68 2.06 3.02 8.10
N CYS A 69 2.08 4.31 8.45
CA CYS A 69 1.05 4.89 9.29
C CYS A 69 -0.24 5.05 8.49
N SER A 70 -1.24 4.25 8.85
CA SER A 70 -2.55 4.29 8.21
C SER A 70 -3.29 5.54 8.65
N ARG A 71 -3.61 6.36 7.66
CA ARG A 71 -4.37 7.61 7.81
C ARG A 71 -5.87 7.38 7.76
N ILE A 72 -6.29 6.14 7.53
CA ILE A 72 -7.67 5.79 7.19
C ILE A 72 -8.40 5.03 8.29
N ILE A 73 -7.70 4.65 9.35
CA ILE A 73 -8.32 3.88 10.43
C ILE A 73 -9.52 4.69 10.91
N ILE A 74 -10.65 4.01 11.02
CA ILE A 74 -11.88 4.57 11.58
C ILE A 74 -11.97 4.12 13.02
N ASN A 75 -12.18 5.09 13.92
CA ASN A 75 -12.47 4.79 15.31
C ASN A 75 -13.92 4.28 15.47
N LYS A 76 -14.35 3.96 16.70
CA LYS A 76 -15.73 3.50 16.94
C LYS A 76 -16.79 4.56 16.69
N ASP A 77 -16.41 5.83 16.66
CA ASP A 77 -17.29 6.95 16.29
C ASP A 77 -17.41 7.08 14.75
N GLY A 78 -16.67 6.27 13.98
CA GLY A 78 -16.66 6.29 12.53
C GLY A 78 -15.94 7.50 11.94
N THR A 79 -14.93 8.01 12.64
CA THR A 79 -14.11 9.18 12.24
C THR A 79 -12.65 8.78 12.10
N THR A 80 -11.91 9.48 11.24
CA THR A 80 -10.47 9.29 11.05
C THR A 80 -9.64 10.22 11.94
N ALA A 81 -8.33 9.97 12.03
CA ALA A 81 -7.40 10.84 12.76
C ALA A 81 -7.37 12.29 12.26
N HIS A 82 -7.61 12.50 10.96
CA HIS A 82 -7.73 13.83 10.37
C HIS A 82 -8.99 14.56 10.86
N ASP A 83 -10.13 13.86 10.96
CA ASP A 83 -11.41 14.47 11.31
C ASP A 83 -11.43 14.96 12.77
N ILE A 84 -10.77 14.22 13.66
CA ILE A 84 -10.64 14.59 15.07
C ILE A 84 -9.58 15.66 15.32
N ALA A 85 -8.69 15.94 14.35
CA ALA A 85 -7.70 17.00 14.49
C ALA A 85 -8.43 18.35 14.55
N THR A 86 -8.29 19.06 15.66
CA THR A 86 -8.90 20.39 15.84
C THR A 86 -7.95 21.51 15.44
N SER A 87 -6.64 21.26 15.53
CA SER A 87 -5.60 22.22 15.14
C SER A 87 -5.46 22.33 13.61
N PRO A 88 -5.54 23.55 13.04
CA PRO A 88 -5.26 23.78 11.62
C PRO A 88 -3.85 23.34 11.21
N ASN A 89 -2.87 23.47 12.10
CA ASN A 89 -1.50 23.03 11.86
C ASN A 89 -1.42 21.50 11.74
N ILE A 90 -2.16 20.77 12.58
CA ILE A 90 -2.19 19.30 12.47
C ILE A 90 -2.90 18.87 11.20
N ARG A 91 -4.03 19.52 10.86
CA ARG A 91 -4.72 19.26 9.59
C ARG A 91 -3.82 19.50 8.39
N SER A 92 -2.99 20.54 8.40
CA SER A 92 -2.05 20.80 7.31
C SER A 92 -0.93 19.76 7.22
N LEU A 93 -0.53 19.09 8.30
CA LEU A 93 0.42 17.96 8.25
C LEU A 93 -0.12 16.75 7.48
N PHE A 94 -1.45 16.62 7.36
CA PHE A 94 -2.03 15.60 6.49
C PHE A 94 -1.84 15.95 5.01
N ALA A 95 -1.54 17.19 4.63
CA ALA A 95 -1.11 17.51 3.28
C ALA A 95 0.34 17.04 3.09
N ARG A 96 0.53 15.88 2.44
CA ARG A 96 1.88 15.41 2.04
C ARG A 96 2.50 16.43 1.08
N GLN A 97 3.66 16.96 1.43
CA GLN A 97 4.50 17.70 0.48
C GLN A 97 5.01 16.69 -0.55
N SER A 98 4.69 16.91 -1.82
CA SER A 98 5.42 16.25 -2.91
C SER A 98 6.82 16.83 -2.90
N ASP A 99 7.86 16.05 -2.58
CA ASP A 99 9.20 16.55 -2.89
C ASP A 99 9.25 16.82 -4.38
N ARG A 100 9.75 18.01 -4.69
CA ARG A 100 10.09 18.37 -6.06
C ARG A 100 11.25 17.48 -6.46
N ASP A 101 11.21 17.05 -7.72
CA ASP A 101 12.24 16.30 -8.43
C ASP A 101 12.28 14.79 -8.15
N VAL A 102 11.35 14.03 -8.75
CA VAL A 102 11.60 13.13 -9.92
C VAL A 102 10.24 12.57 -10.40
N ASP A 103 9.80 12.97 -11.59
CA ASP A 103 8.64 12.43 -12.32
C ASP A 103 8.91 10.99 -12.82
N THR A 104 9.00 10.01 -11.92
CA THR A 104 9.07 8.59 -12.33
C THR A 104 8.08 7.75 -11.53
N ARG A 105 6.89 7.51 -12.09
CA ARG A 105 5.83 6.66 -11.52
C ARG A 105 6.31 5.23 -11.21
N PHE A 106 7.38 4.78 -11.84
CA PHE A 106 7.90 3.43 -11.72
C PHE A 106 9.10 3.29 -10.77
N VAL A 107 9.56 4.36 -10.12
CA VAL A 107 10.65 4.29 -9.13
C VAL A 107 10.17 4.86 -7.80
N ASP A 108 10.36 4.09 -6.74
CA ASP A 108 10.31 4.60 -5.38
C ASP A 108 11.59 5.43 -5.11
N ASN A 109 11.71 6.58 -5.77
CA ASN A 109 12.88 7.46 -5.67
C ASN A 109 12.63 8.52 -4.59
N TYR A 110 12.67 8.13 -3.32
CA TYR A 110 12.73 9.08 -2.21
C TYR A 110 13.86 8.68 -1.27
N ASP A 111 14.72 9.66 -0.99
CA ASP A 111 15.74 9.57 0.02
C ASP A 111 15.11 9.43 1.42
N GLU A 112 15.85 8.75 2.28
CA GLU A 112 15.66 8.56 3.73
C GLU A 112 14.81 7.39 4.24
N ARG A 113 13.71 6.93 3.61
CA ARG A 113 12.93 5.78 4.16
C ARG A 113 12.44 4.78 3.11
N SER A 114 13.17 3.67 3.06
CA SER A 114 12.94 2.49 2.23
C SER A 114 11.47 2.04 2.22
N SER A 115 11.03 1.47 1.08
CA SER A 115 9.81 0.67 0.95
C SER A 115 9.84 -0.64 1.77
N PHE A 116 10.83 -0.86 2.62
CA PHE A 116 10.94 -1.97 3.56
C PHE A 116 11.77 -1.47 4.75
N GLN A 117 11.21 -1.42 5.96
CA GLN A 117 11.99 -1.06 7.15
C GLN A 117 11.96 -2.21 8.14
N LEU A 118 13.02 -3.03 8.19
CA LEU A 118 13.16 -4.09 9.19
C LEU A 118 13.07 -3.53 10.62
N ALA A 119 12.04 -3.94 11.35
CA ALA A 119 12.12 -4.02 12.80
C ALA A 119 12.98 -5.24 13.19
N SER A 120 14.23 -5.01 13.59
CA SER A 120 15.07 -6.07 14.18
C SER A 120 15.51 -5.66 15.58
N ASN A 121 15.20 -6.52 16.54
CA ASN A 121 16.18 -6.99 17.52
C ASN A 121 15.74 -8.35 18.09
N SER A 122 15.87 -9.41 17.28
CA SER A 122 16.23 -10.75 17.76
C SER A 122 16.49 -11.70 16.58
N PRO A 123 17.53 -12.55 16.65
CA PRO A 123 17.67 -13.70 15.76
C PRO A 123 16.70 -14.79 16.24
N SER A 124 15.43 -14.69 15.85
CA SER A 124 14.53 -15.85 15.88
C SER A 124 14.03 -16.09 14.46
N SER A 125 14.39 -17.23 13.90
CA SER A 125 14.01 -17.73 12.57
C SER A 125 12.52 -18.05 12.42
N THR A 126 11.65 -17.49 13.26
CA THR A 126 10.23 -17.88 13.38
C THR A 126 9.24 -16.72 13.22
N ASN A 127 9.70 -15.46 13.12
CA ASN A 127 8.80 -14.30 13.02
C ASN A 127 8.81 -13.71 11.61
N CYS A 128 7.62 -13.56 11.04
CA CYS A 128 7.42 -13.05 9.70
C CYS A 128 7.67 -11.52 9.64
N PRO A 129 8.48 -11.01 8.68
CA PRO A 129 8.66 -9.57 8.47
C PRO A 129 7.34 -8.90 8.14
N ASN A 130 7.06 -7.75 8.76
CA ASN A 130 5.72 -7.15 8.68
C ASN A 130 5.75 -5.63 8.53
N ASN A 131 6.52 -5.18 7.53
CA ASN A 131 6.73 -3.76 7.28
C ASN A 131 5.87 -3.30 6.09
N TRP A 132 6.33 -3.50 4.86
CA TRP A 132 5.64 -3.03 3.65
C TRP A 132 4.91 -4.12 2.87
N ASN A 133 5.48 -5.33 2.86
CA ASN A 133 4.78 -6.53 2.44
C ASN A 133 4.54 -7.37 3.69
N LYS A 134 3.28 -7.68 3.96
CA LYS A 134 2.94 -8.56 5.07
C LYS A 134 3.23 -9.99 4.63
N GLY A 135 4.15 -10.66 5.30
CA GLY A 135 4.37 -12.07 5.03
C GLY A 135 3.38 -12.94 5.82
N HIS A 136 3.03 -14.08 5.25
CA HIS A 136 2.18 -15.09 5.87
C HIS A 136 2.81 -16.47 5.70
N ASN A 137 2.57 -17.39 6.65
CA ASN A 137 3.02 -18.78 6.49
C ASN A 137 2.15 -19.54 5.49
N SER A 138 0.93 -19.05 5.27
CA SER A 138 -0.04 -19.64 4.35
C SER A 138 -1.00 -18.60 3.80
N VAL A 139 -1.59 -18.88 2.64
CA VAL A 139 -2.63 -18.02 2.04
C VAL A 139 -3.84 -17.85 2.95
N THR A 140 -4.16 -18.86 3.76
CA THR A 140 -5.28 -18.83 4.72
C THR A 140 -5.07 -17.85 5.86
N GLU A 141 -3.83 -17.45 6.15
CA GLU A 141 -3.51 -16.41 7.14
C GLU A 141 -3.64 -14.98 6.59
N ALA A 142 -3.68 -14.81 5.26
CA ALA A 142 -3.90 -13.52 4.60
C ALA A 142 -5.38 -13.11 4.67
N LYS A 143 -5.85 -12.77 5.87
CA LYS A 143 -7.26 -12.45 6.15
C LYS A 143 -7.74 -11.20 5.40
N ASP A 144 -6.88 -10.19 5.25
CA ASP A 144 -7.21 -8.94 4.56
C ASP A 144 -7.45 -9.20 3.06
N ALA A 145 -6.54 -9.92 2.39
CA ALA A 145 -6.74 -10.38 1.01
C ALA A 145 -8.00 -11.23 0.82
N GLN A 146 -8.27 -12.14 1.75
CA GLN A 146 -9.50 -12.93 1.71
C GLN A 146 -10.75 -12.07 1.86
N LEU A 147 -10.74 -11.09 2.77
CA LEU A 147 -11.85 -10.17 2.98
C LEU A 147 -12.10 -9.35 1.71
N MET A 148 -11.07 -8.71 1.16
CA MET A 148 -11.19 -7.85 -0.02
C MET A 148 -11.72 -8.60 -1.25
N LEU A 149 -11.21 -9.81 -1.52
CA LEU A 149 -11.74 -10.63 -2.61
C LEU A 149 -13.15 -11.16 -2.33
N THR A 150 -13.48 -11.46 -1.07
CA THR A 150 -14.84 -11.85 -0.69
C THR A 150 -15.82 -10.71 -0.96
N LEU A 151 -15.47 -9.47 -0.58
CA LEU A 151 -16.27 -8.27 -0.85
C LEU A 151 -16.51 -8.07 -2.34
N ALA A 152 -15.47 -8.23 -3.16
CA ALA A 152 -15.57 -8.14 -4.61
C ALA A 152 -16.50 -9.20 -5.23
N GLN A 153 -16.63 -10.36 -4.59
CA GLN A 153 -17.40 -11.51 -5.07
C GLN A 153 -18.81 -11.63 -4.45
N LEU A 154 -19.19 -10.75 -3.52
CA LEU A 154 -20.51 -10.74 -2.90
C LEU A 154 -21.63 -10.67 -3.95
N LYS A 155 -22.47 -11.72 -3.98
CA LYS A 155 -23.62 -11.82 -4.88
C LYS A 155 -24.89 -11.23 -4.29
N ASP A 156 -25.01 -11.25 -2.96
CA ASP A 156 -26.19 -10.77 -2.25
C ASP A 156 -26.22 -9.23 -2.26
N PRO A 157 -27.19 -8.60 -2.94
CA PRO A 157 -27.26 -7.15 -3.08
C PRO A 157 -27.53 -6.45 -1.75
N ILE A 158 -28.27 -7.08 -0.82
CA ILE A 158 -28.59 -6.50 0.50
C ILE A 158 -27.33 -6.47 1.36
N MET A 159 -26.59 -7.59 1.40
CA MET A 159 -25.31 -7.67 2.11
C MET A 159 -24.27 -6.72 1.52
N LYS A 160 -24.19 -6.64 0.18
CA LYS A 160 -23.29 -5.70 -0.48
C LYS A 160 -23.64 -4.26 -0.12
N GLN A 161 -24.93 -3.90 -0.14
CA GLN A 161 -25.39 -2.56 0.22
C GLN A 161 -25.15 -2.24 1.70
N PHE A 162 -25.35 -3.21 2.60
CA PHE A 162 -25.09 -3.04 4.04
C PHE A 162 -23.61 -2.79 4.33
N ILE A 163 -22.71 -3.52 3.66
CA ILE A 163 -21.26 -3.40 3.90
C ILE A 163 -20.66 -2.21 3.15
N SER A 164 -21.13 -1.92 1.93
CA SER A 164 -20.48 -0.92 1.08
C SER A 164 -21.05 0.47 1.21
N SER A 165 -22.34 0.68 1.46
CA SER A 165 -22.95 2.00 1.22
C SER A 165 -22.31 3.15 2.03
N ARG A 166 -21.97 2.93 3.30
CA ARG A 166 -21.28 3.92 4.13
C ARG A 166 -19.80 4.05 3.75
N THR A 167 -19.07 2.94 3.72
CA THR A 167 -17.63 2.90 3.43
C THR A 167 -17.30 3.35 2.01
N GLU A 168 -18.17 3.08 1.04
CA GLU A 168 -18.08 3.53 -0.34
C GLU A 168 -18.19 5.05 -0.43
N LYS A 169 -19.18 5.64 0.26
CA LYS A 169 -19.34 7.09 0.30
C LYS A 169 -18.14 7.78 0.98
N GLU A 170 -17.70 7.25 2.11
CA GLU A 170 -16.49 7.73 2.81
C GLU A 170 -15.24 7.62 1.92
N SER A 171 -15.10 6.51 1.18
CA SER A 171 -13.99 6.30 0.25
C SER A 171 -14.05 7.26 -0.94
N GLN A 172 -15.24 7.54 -1.48
CA GLN A 172 -15.46 8.53 -2.51
C GLN A 172 -15.01 9.92 -2.01
N GLU A 173 -15.53 10.38 -0.87
CA GLU A 173 -15.18 11.67 -0.28
C GLU A 173 -13.67 11.78 -0.02
N ARG A 174 -13.02 10.69 0.41
CA ARG A 174 -11.56 10.68 0.61
C ARG A 174 -10.79 10.86 -0.70
N ILE A 175 -11.18 10.19 -1.78
CA ILE A 175 -10.51 10.36 -3.08
C ILE A 175 -10.69 11.78 -3.60
N TYR A 176 -11.87 12.38 -3.43
CA TYR A 176 -12.09 13.78 -3.75
C TYR A 176 -11.11 14.70 -3.00
N LEU A 177 -10.93 14.48 -1.68
CA LEU A 177 -9.97 15.23 -0.88
C LEU A 177 -8.52 14.99 -1.33
N LEU A 178 -8.16 13.75 -1.70
CA LEU A 178 -6.81 13.45 -2.20
C LEU A 178 -6.52 14.20 -3.51
N ILE A 179 -7.46 14.22 -4.45
CA ILE A 179 -7.37 15.03 -5.67
C ILE A 179 -7.22 16.50 -5.30
N TYR A 180 -8.11 16.99 -4.44
CA TYR A 180 -8.17 18.40 -4.05
C TYR A 180 -6.84 18.88 -3.44
N CYS A 181 -6.30 18.12 -2.49
CA CYS A 181 -5.12 18.48 -1.73
C CYS A 181 -3.80 18.24 -2.48
N HIS A 182 -3.71 17.20 -3.32
CA HIS A 182 -2.44 16.80 -3.93
C HIS A 182 -2.25 17.25 -5.38
N ILE A 183 -3.30 17.69 -6.07
CA ILE A 183 -3.18 18.23 -7.43
C ILE A 183 -3.39 19.74 -7.36
N PRO A 184 -2.36 20.60 -7.40
CA PRO A 184 -2.55 22.05 -7.30
C PRO A 184 -3.53 22.59 -8.35
N PRO A 185 -4.28 23.67 -8.05
CA PRO A 185 -5.16 24.31 -9.04
C PRO A 185 -4.43 24.74 -10.33
N SER A 186 -3.15 25.06 -10.23
CA SER A 186 -2.30 25.43 -11.37
C SER A 186 -1.76 24.24 -12.17
N HIS A 187 -2.04 23.00 -11.76
CA HIS A 187 -1.51 21.80 -12.41
C HIS A 187 -2.24 21.53 -13.73
N LYS A 188 -1.49 21.29 -14.82
CA LYS A 188 -2.01 21.08 -16.19
C LYS A 188 -3.10 19.99 -16.31
N GLN A 189 -3.06 18.99 -15.44
CA GLN A 189 -4.00 17.86 -15.43
C GLN A 189 -5.09 17.98 -14.36
N ARG A 190 -5.21 19.11 -13.65
CA ARG A 190 -6.20 19.31 -12.58
C ARG A 190 -7.63 19.13 -13.06
N GLU A 191 -8.01 19.86 -14.11
CA GLU A 191 -9.38 19.80 -14.66
C GLU A 191 -9.72 18.39 -15.16
N LEU A 192 -8.77 17.72 -15.81
CA LEU A 192 -8.94 16.34 -16.27
C LEU A 192 -9.11 15.37 -15.09
N ALA A 193 -8.34 15.53 -14.02
CA ALA A 193 -8.44 14.69 -12.83
C ALA A 193 -9.80 14.83 -12.14
N GLU A 194 -10.29 16.05 -11.98
CA GLU A 194 -11.64 16.32 -11.45
C GLU A 194 -12.72 15.76 -12.37
N TYR A 195 -12.61 15.97 -13.69
CA TYR A 195 -13.55 15.44 -14.66
C TYR A 195 -13.62 13.90 -14.61
N LEU A 196 -12.47 13.20 -14.56
CA LEU A 196 -12.45 11.75 -14.46
C LEU A 196 -13.09 11.25 -13.16
N TYR A 197 -12.87 11.94 -12.06
CA TYR A 197 -13.51 11.61 -10.79
C TYR A 197 -15.04 11.82 -10.85
N GLU A 198 -15.52 12.93 -11.41
CA GLU A 198 -16.96 13.17 -11.63
C GLU A 198 -17.59 12.14 -12.58
N GLN A 199 -16.85 11.70 -13.60
CA GLN A 199 -17.28 10.59 -14.47
C GLN A 199 -17.40 9.28 -13.69
N PHE A 200 -16.46 8.98 -12.78
CA PHE A 200 -16.56 7.80 -11.91
C PHE A 200 -17.83 7.84 -11.05
N ILE A 201 -18.12 8.98 -10.41
CA ILE A 201 -19.30 9.15 -9.55
C ILE A 201 -20.60 9.06 -10.36
N SER A 202 -20.69 9.74 -11.49
CA SER A 202 -21.92 9.79 -12.30
C SER A 202 -22.22 8.48 -13.01
N THR A 203 -21.21 7.82 -13.59
CA THR A 203 -21.40 6.62 -14.41
C THR A 203 -21.33 5.32 -13.60
N LYS A 204 -20.81 5.37 -12.37
CA LYS A 204 -20.47 4.19 -11.55
C LYS A 204 -19.54 3.19 -12.25
N SER A 205 -18.81 3.66 -13.27
CA SER A 205 -17.77 2.92 -13.97
C SER A 205 -16.45 3.16 -13.27
N VAL A 206 -15.67 2.11 -13.03
CA VAL A 206 -14.35 2.21 -12.39
C VAL A 206 -13.23 2.62 -13.35
N ILE A 207 -13.49 2.64 -14.66
CA ILE A 207 -12.48 2.99 -15.68
C ILE A 207 -11.94 4.43 -15.54
N PRO A 208 -12.76 5.47 -15.30
CA PRO A 208 -12.25 6.82 -15.07
C PRO A 208 -11.36 6.90 -13.84
N LEU A 209 -11.64 6.10 -12.81
CA LEU A 209 -10.77 5.98 -11.64
C LEU A 209 -9.41 5.42 -12.07
N LEU A 210 -9.34 4.26 -12.74
CA LEU A 210 -8.07 3.74 -13.26
C LEU A 210 -7.32 4.72 -14.18
N THR A 211 -8.05 5.49 -14.98
CA THR A 211 -7.46 6.54 -15.82
C THR A 211 -6.86 7.66 -14.96
N LEU A 212 -7.55 8.09 -13.90
CA LEU A 212 -7.07 9.07 -12.93
C LEU A 212 -5.76 8.60 -12.26
N TYR A 213 -5.66 7.33 -11.87
CA TYR A 213 -4.41 6.76 -11.34
C TYR A 213 -3.24 6.90 -12.32
N SER A 214 -3.51 6.73 -13.61
CA SER A 214 -2.48 6.81 -14.65
C SER A 214 -2.05 8.23 -15.04
N LEU A 215 -2.70 9.27 -14.47
CA LEU A 215 -2.29 10.65 -14.74
C LEU A 215 -0.94 10.96 -14.07
N GLU A 216 -0.14 11.77 -14.74
CA GLU A 216 1.14 12.29 -14.24
C GLU A 216 0.90 13.45 -13.28
N THR A 217 0.40 13.11 -12.10
CA THR A 217 0.03 14.05 -11.05
C THR A 217 0.63 13.61 -9.71
N PRO A 218 0.82 14.52 -8.74
CA PRO A 218 1.30 14.14 -7.41
C PRO A 218 0.33 13.23 -6.64
N LEU A 219 -0.91 13.06 -7.14
CA LEU A 219 -1.87 12.10 -6.59
C LEU A 219 -1.30 10.68 -6.55
N TYR A 220 -0.49 10.28 -7.54
CA TYR A 220 0.14 8.96 -7.56
C TYR A 220 0.92 8.70 -6.26
N HIS A 221 1.73 9.65 -5.80
CA HIS A 221 2.49 9.52 -4.55
C HIS A 221 1.59 9.50 -3.32
N ALA A 222 0.51 10.27 -3.33
CA ALA A 222 -0.50 10.22 -2.27
C ALA A 222 -1.14 8.83 -2.19
N LEU A 223 -1.44 8.21 -3.33
CA LEU A 223 -2.00 6.86 -3.40
C LEU A 223 -1.03 5.76 -2.97
N GLN A 224 0.29 5.94 -3.11
CA GLN A 224 1.27 4.96 -2.60
C GLN A 224 1.27 4.82 -1.07
N SER A 225 0.63 5.76 -0.39
CA SER A 225 0.76 5.94 1.05
C SER A 225 -0.59 6.20 1.73
N ASP A 226 -1.67 6.28 0.94
CA ASP A 226 -3.07 6.39 1.34
C ASP A 226 -3.92 5.70 0.27
N ALA A 227 -3.63 4.42 0.02
CA ALA A 227 -4.22 3.63 -1.06
C ALA A 227 -5.61 3.09 -0.73
N ASP A 228 -6.02 3.10 0.54
CA ASP A 228 -7.06 2.18 1.01
C ASP A 228 -8.45 2.52 0.48
N ALA A 229 -8.84 3.80 0.49
CA ALA A 229 -10.12 4.23 -0.12
C ALA A 229 -10.14 3.93 -1.63
N TYR A 230 -9.01 4.16 -2.28
CA TYR A 230 -8.84 3.88 -3.70
C TYR A 230 -8.99 2.37 -3.99
N THR A 231 -8.27 1.56 -3.22
CA THR A 231 -8.27 0.10 -3.29
C THR A 231 -9.64 -0.47 -3.00
N PHE A 232 -10.32 0.03 -1.97
CA PHE A 232 -11.66 -0.38 -1.62
C PHE A 232 -12.64 -0.20 -2.79
N LEU A 233 -12.62 0.97 -3.44
CA LEU A 233 -13.46 1.22 -4.61
C LEU A 233 -13.08 0.32 -5.80
N LEU A 234 -11.79 0.08 -6.05
CA LEU A 234 -11.37 -0.85 -7.10
C LEU A 234 -11.91 -2.27 -6.85
N TYR A 235 -11.81 -2.77 -5.61
CA TYR A 235 -12.35 -4.08 -5.24
C TYR A 235 -13.88 -4.14 -5.31
N LEU A 236 -14.58 -3.08 -4.91
CA LEU A 236 -16.04 -3.00 -4.99
C LEU A 236 -16.55 -3.14 -6.43
N HIS A 237 -15.76 -2.64 -7.39
CA HIS A 237 -16.04 -2.63 -8.82
C HIS A 237 -15.24 -3.69 -9.62
N LEU A 238 -14.54 -4.62 -8.97
CA LEU A 238 -13.65 -5.61 -9.63
C LEU A 238 -14.37 -6.47 -10.68
N LYS A 239 -15.68 -6.68 -10.51
CA LYS A 239 -16.52 -7.39 -11.49
C LYS A 239 -16.54 -6.69 -12.86
N GLN A 240 -16.46 -5.36 -12.90
CA GLN A 240 -16.39 -4.57 -14.13
C GLN A 240 -15.05 -4.78 -14.84
N LEU A 241 -13.99 -5.08 -14.08
CA LEU A 241 -12.61 -5.24 -14.55
C LEU A 241 -12.24 -6.67 -14.97
N ARG A 242 -13.22 -7.57 -15.09
CA ARG A 242 -12.95 -8.98 -15.46
C ARG A 242 -12.25 -9.13 -16.80
N LYS A 243 -12.49 -8.23 -17.75
CA LYS A 243 -11.84 -8.25 -19.07
C LYS A 243 -10.39 -7.73 -19.01
N GLN A 244 -10.09 -6.95 -17.98
CA GLN A 244 -8.77 -6.40 -17.69
C GLN A 244 -7.98 -7.30 -16.72
N ALA A 245 -8.57 -8.38 -16.19
CA ALA A 245 -7.84 -9.31 -15.34
C ALA A 245 -6.68 -9.95 -16.12
N PHE A 246 -5.49 -9.96 -15.52
CA PHE A 246 -4.25 -10.28 -16.22
C PHE A 246 -3.67 -11.65 -15.80
N SER A 247 -2.99 -12.30 -16.75
CA SER A 247 -2.08 -13.42 -16.54
C SER A 247 -0.87 -13.25 -17.47
N GLY A 248 0.31 -13.61 -17.00
CA GLY A 248 1.56 -13.45 -17.73
C GLY A 248 2.69 -12.95 -16.84
N HIS A 249 3.68 -12.32 -17.47
CA HIS A 249 4.89 -11.82 -16.81
C HIS A 249 4.85 -10.30 -16.79
N VAL A 250 5.13 -9.71 -15.63
CA VAL A 250 5.26 -8.26 -15.47
C VAL A 250 6.45 -7.92 -14.58
N TYR A 251 7.00 -6.74 -14.78
CA TYR A 251 8.28 -6.31 -14.24
C TYR A 251 8.12 -4.92 -13.60
N ARG A 252 8.83 -4.69 -12.50
CA ARG A 252 8.92 -3.39 -11.86
C ARG A 252 10.35 -3.12 -11.45
N GLY A 253 10.88 -1.96 -11.85
CA GLY A 253 12.15 -1.47 -11.33
C GLY A 253 11.97 -0.89 -9.94
N ALA A 254 12.91 -1.15 -9.04
CA ALA A 254 12.96 -0.57 -7.72
C ALA A 254 14.40 -0.26 -7.30
N LYS A 255 14.56 0.72 -6.42
CA LYS A 255 15.78 0.91 -5.64
C LYS A 255 15.48 0.53 -4.20
N MET A 256 16.31 -0.33 -3.63
CA MET A 256 16.06 -0.93 -2.33
C MET A 256 17.32 -0.90 -1.46
N SER A 257 17.14 -0.99 -0.14
CA SER A 257 18.24 -1.19 0.79
C SER A 257 18.66 -2.67 0.82
N HIS A 258 19.85 -2.95 1.37
CA HIS A 258 20.27 -4.31 1.64
C HIS A 258 19.33 -5.05 2.61
N ALA A 259 18.77 -4.33 3.60
CA ALA A 259 17.79 -4.86 4.52
C ALA A 259 16.48 -5.30 3.83
N ASP A 260 16.08 -4.61 2.76
CA ASP A 260 14.90 -4.99 1.98
C ASP A 260 15.17 -6.31 1.25
N LEU A 261 16.34 -6.42 0.60
CA LEU A 261 16.74 -7.63 -0.10
C LEU A 261 16.81 -8.83 0.85
N ASP A 262 17.30 -8.63 2.07
CA ASP A 262 17.34 -9.66 3.11
C ASP A 262 15.93 -10.09 3.54
N ALA A 263 14.93 -9.21 3.52
CA ALA A 263 13.54 -9.59 3.76
C ALA A 263 12.99 -10.51 2.65
N TYR A 264 13.35 -10.26 1.39
CA TYR A 264 13.01 -11.16 0.28
C TYR A 264 13.75 -12.50 0.38
N ARG A 265 15.01 -12.51 0.80
CA ARG A 265 15.77 -13.74 1.08
C ARG A 265 15.13 -14.56 2.19
N TRP A 266 14.74 -13.91 3.27
CA TRP A 266 13.98 -14.55 4.35
C TRP A 266 12.68 -15.17 3.83
N ALA A 267 11.94 -14.44 2.98
CA ALA A 267 10.69 -14.95 2.41
C ALA A 267 10.90 -16.16 1.50
N LEU A 268 12.00 -16.17 0.74
CA LEU A 268 12.42 -17.31 -0.08
C LEU A 268 12.74 -18.53 0.80
N GLU A 269 13.59 -18.35 1.81
CA GLU A 269 14.01 -19.42 2.73
C GLU A 269 12.84 -20.03 3.51
N ASN A 270 11.90 -19.19 3.94
CA ASN A 270 10.76 -19.60 4.76
C ASN A 270 9.51 -19.92 3.94
N SER A 271 9.60 -19.88 2.60
CA SER A 271 8.46 -20.06 1.70
C SER A 271 7.26 -19.17 2.06
N ALA A 272 7.53 -17.95 2.53
CA ALA A 272 6.49 -17.03 2.98
C ALA A 272 5.67 -16.48 1.82
N ILE A 273 4.39 -16.25 2.09
CA ILE A 273 3.46 -15.60 1.17
C ILE A 273 3.48 -14.10 1.45
N LEU A 274 4.00 -13.32 0.51
CA LEU A 274 4.05 -11.87 0.56
C LEU A 274 2.72 -11.28 0.08
N GLU A 275 2.11 -10.43 0.89
CA GLU A 275 0.95 -9.63 0.55
C GLU A 275 1.38 -8.20 0.19
N THR A 276 1.01 -7.75 -1.02
CA THR A 276 1.20 -6.35 -1.44
C THR A 276 0.32 -5.41 -0.59
N ARG A 277 0.83 -4.26 -0.16
CA ARG A 277 0.04 -3.27 0.64
C ARG A 277 -0.14 -1.93 -0.07
N SER A 278 0.48 -1.76 -1.23
CA SER A 278 0.40 -0.56 -2.05
C SER A 278 0.19 -0.92 -3.52
N LEU A 279 -0.34 0.04 -4.29
CA LEU A 279 -0.61 -0.10 -5.72
C LEU A 279 0.71 -0.26 -6.50
N GLN A 280 0.96 -1.44 -7.04
CA GLN A 280 2.18 -1.70 -7.81
C GLN A 280 1.92 -1.46 -9.30
N SER A 281 2.36 -0.31 -9.81
CA SER A 281 2.49 -0.12 -11.26
C SER A 281 3.62 -1.00 -11.78
N THR A 282 3.32 -1.86 -12.74
CA THR A 282 4.26 -2.81 -13.36
C THR A 282 4.14 -2.75 -14.87
N SER A 283 5.17 -3.19 -15.59
CA SER A 283 5.22 -3.21 -17.04
C SER A 283 5.30 -4.64 -17.57
N LYS A 284 4.62 -4.98 -18.67
CA LYS A 284 4.89 -6.24 -19.39
C LYS A 284 6.27 -6.26 -20.03
N ARG A 285 6.91 -5.10 -20.18
CA ARG A 285 8.21 -4.89 -20.80
C ARG A 285 9.34 -4.82 -19.76
N LYS A 286 10.21 -5.83 -19.75
CA LYS A 286 11.37 -5.87 -18.85
C LYS A 286 12.33 -4.70 -19.08
N ASP A 287 12.53 -4.28 -20.33
CA ASP A 287 13.40 -3.17 -20.68
C ASP A 287 12.91 -1.83 -20.11
N VAL A 288 11.59 -1.61 -20.09
CA VAL A 288 10.97 -0.45 -19.43
C VAL A 288 11.26 -0.50 -17.93
N ALA A 289 10.99 -1.63 -17.27
CA ALA A 289 11.30 -1.78 -15.84
C ALA A 289 12.80 -1.57 -15.52
N CYS A 290 13.70 -2.03 -16.39
CA CYS A 290 15.14 -1.81 -16.25
C CYS A 290 15.53 -0.34 -16.35
N SER A 291 14.84 0.48 -17.15
CA SER A 291 15.09 1.92 -17.21
C SER A 291 14.85 2.63 -15.87
N PHE A 292 14.01 2.04 -15.02
CA PHE A 292 13.65 2.54 -13.69
C PHE A 292 14.54 1.98 -12.57
N ALA A 293 15.29 0.92 -12.82
CA ALA A 293 16.28 0.39 -11.88
C ALA A 293 17.60 0.09 -12.62
N PRO A 294 18.30 1.11 -13.16
CA PRO A 294 19.55 0.89 -13.86
C PRO A 294 20.59 0.27 -12.92
N PRO A 295 21.47 -0.63 -13.41
CA PRO A 295 22.53 -1.24 -12.60
C PRO A 295 23.36 -0.19 -11.87
N LEU A 296 23.48 -0.33 -10.55
CA LEU A 296 24.21 0.61 -9.69
C LEU A 296 25.62 0.11 -9.40
N PRO A 297 26.60 0.98 -9.13
CA PRO A 297 27.92 0.55 -8.69
C PRO A 297 27.83 -0.38 -7.49
N ILE A 298 28.73 -1.36 -7.39
CA ILE A 298 28.77 -2.30 -6.24
C ILE A 298 28.95 -1.56 -4.90
N THR A 299 29.57 -0.37 -4.93
CA THR A 299 29.78 0.47 -3.75
C THR A 299 28.56 1.31 -3.36
N ASP A 300 27.49 1.33 -4.16
CA ASP A 300 26.29 2.10 -3.87
C ASP A 300 25.58 1.53 -2.63
N PRO A 301 25.15 2.37 -1.67
CA PRO A 301 24.41 1.90 -0.50
C PRO A 301 23.03 1.30 -0.87
N LYS A 302 22.46 1.69 -2.01
CA LYS A 302 21.21 1.19 -2.55
C LYS A 302 21.46 0.14 -3.64
N LEU A 303 20.50 -0.76 -3.78
CA LEU A 303 20.49 -1.85 -4.75
C LEU A 303 19.48 -1.55 -5.84
N ALA A 304 19.89 -1.76 -7.09
CA ALA A 304 18.96 -1.79 -8.22
C ALA A 304 18.30 -3.16 -8.29
N ILE A 305 16.98 -3.21 -8.25
CA ILE A 305 16.20 -4.44 -8.22
C ILE A 305 15.14 -4.44 -9.32
N ILE A 306 15.03 -5.56 -10.02
CA ILE A 306 13.92 -5.88 -10.91
C ILE A 306 13.04 -6.89 -10.20
N LEU A 307 11.85 -6.45 -9.80
CA LEU A 307 10.80 -7.34 -9.33
C LEU A 307 10.13 -7.96 -10.55
N HIS A 308 10.25 -9.27 -10.70
CA HIS A 308 9.63 -10.04 -11.78
C HIS A 308 8.45 -10.84 -11.19
N PHE A 309 7.22 -10.45 -11.53
CA PHE A 309 6.01 -11.15 -11.12
C PHE A 309 5.55 -12.10 -12.23
N ARG A 310 5.47 -13.39 -11.92
CA ARG A 310 4.87 -14.44 -12.75
C ARG A 310 3.45 -14.73 -12.27
N ILE A 311 2.48 -14.57 -13.17
CA ILE A 311 1.05 -14.71 -12.90
C ILE A 311 0.50 -15.79 -13.85
N ASP A 312 0.64 -17.07 -13.46
CA ASP A 312 0.34 -18.21 -14.33
C ASP A 312 -1.17 -18.44 -14.55
N GLN A 313 -2.01 -17.93 -13.65
CA GLN A 313 -3.47 -17.98 -13.76
C GLN A 313 -4.04 -16.56 -13.78
N ILE A 314 -5.19 -16.37 -14.45
CA ILE A 314 -5.87 -15.06 -14.49
C ILE A 314 -6.12 -14.56 -13.06
N CYS A 315 -5.46 -13.45 -12.72
CA CYS A 315 -5.52 -12.84 -11.41
C CYS A 315 -6.41 -11.60 -11.46
N SER A 316 -7.53 -11.62 -10.73
CA SER A 316 -8.49 -10.52 -10.76
C SER A 316 -7.97 -9.23 -10.13
N SER A 317 -6.92 -9.30 -9.31
CA SER A 317 -6.27 -8.14 -8.69
C SER A 317 -5.02 -7.68 -9.45
N ALA A 318 -4.73 -8.28 -10.61
CA ALA A 318 -3.77 -7.76 -11.58
C ALA A 318 -4.58 -7.19 -12.76
N ILE A 319 -4.53 -5.87 -12.95
CA ILE A 319 -5.38 -5.14 -13.89
C ILE A 319 -4.54 -4.64 -15.06
N ASP A 320 -4.79 -5.16 -16.25
CA ASP A 320 -4.22 -4.67 -17.50
C ASP A 320 -4.79 -3.29 -17.83
N LEU A 321 -3.92 -2.28 -17.84
CA LEU A 321 -4.27 -0.90 -18.13
C LEU A 321 -4.05 -0.52 -19.59
N ASN A 322 -3.73 -1.48 -20.47
CA ASN A 322 -3.59 -1.21 -21.90
C ASN A 322 -4.89 -0.60 -22.48
N GLY A 323 -4.77 0.58 -23.10
CA GLY A 323 -5.90 1.35 -23.62
C GLY A 323 -6.71 2.11 -22.55
N ILE A 324 -6.33 2.03 -21.28
CA ILE A 324 -6.90 2.82 -20.16
C ILE A 324 -5.87 3.83 -19.65
N SER A 325 -4.60 3.45 -19.59
CA SER A 325 -3.51 4.31 -19.12
C SER A 325 -3.34 5.53 -20.02
N HIS A 326 -3.12 6.69 -19.40
CA HIS A 326 -2.80 7.95 -20.08
C HIS A 326 -1.33 8.01 -20.54
N TYR A 327 -0.57 6.92 -20.40
CA TYR A 327 0.79 6.81 -20.90
C TYR A 327 0.83 6.00 -22.20
N PRO A 328 0.81 6.66 -23.38
CA PRO A 328 0.69 5.97 -24.66
C PRO A 328 1.91 5.10 -24.94
N GLY A 329 1.67 3.84 -25.32
CA GLY A 329 2.70 2.88 -25.70
C GLY A 329 3.28 2.04 -24.55
N GLU A 330 2.81 2.28 -23.33
CA GLU A 330 3.18 1.46 -22.17
C GLU A 330 2.18 0.34 -21.94
N GLU A 331 2.70 -0.88 -21.77
CA GLU A 331 1.90 -2.06 -21.47
C GLU A 331 1.81 -2.27 -19.96
N GLU A 332 1.17 -1.30 -19.30
CA GLU A 332 1.07 -1.25 -17.84
C GLU A 332 0.09 -2.30 -17.31
N VAL A 333 0.50 -2.99 -16.25
CA VAL A 333 -0.37 -3.83 -15.42
C VAL A 333 -0.28 -3.32 -13.98
N LEU A 334 -1.42 -3.00 -13.41
CA LEU A 334 -1.54 -2.55 -12.02
C LEU A 334 -1.84 -3.75 -11.11
N LEU A 335 -0.93 -4.07 -10.20
CA LEU A 335 -1.20 -5.02 -9.12
C LEU A 335 -1.81 -4.26 -7.96
N LEU A 336 -3.04 -4.65 -7.57
CA LEU A 336 -3.73 -4.04 -6.44
C LEU A 336 -3.10 -4.50 -5.13
N PRO A 337 -3.21 -3.70 -4.04
CA PRO A 337 -2.95 -4.20 -2.70
C PRO A 337 -3.75 -5.47 -2.44
N PHE A 338 -3.23 -6.29 -1.53
CA PHE A 338 -3.73 -7.61 -1.17
C PHE A 338 -3.56 -8.70 -2.24
N THR A 339 -2.80 -8.42 -3.30
CA THR A 339 -2.31 -9.46 -4.22
C THR A 339 -1.18 -10.22 -3.55
N LEU A 340 -1.26 -11.55 -3.57
CA LEU A 340 -0.31 -12.45 -2.89
C LEU A 340 0.72 -13.03 -3.84
N PHE A 341 1.95 -13.15 -3.36
CA PHE A 341 3.08 -13.68 -4.10
C PHE A 341 3.99 -14.53 -3.22
N LYS A 342 4.70 -15.48 -3.83
CA LYS A 342 5.80 -16.22 -3.20
C LYS A 342 7.10 -15.90 -3.92
N VAL A 343 8.18 -15.67 -3.19
CA VAL A 343 9.52 -15.53 -3.79
C VAL A 343 10.00 -16.90 -4.27
N VAL A 344 10.48 -16.96 -5.51
CA VAL A 344 10.95 -18.18 -6.18
C VAL A 344 12.46 -18.19 -6.35
N SER A 345 13.04 -17.06 -6.78
CA SER A 345 14.49 -16.89 -6.89
C SER A 345 14.89 -15.44 -6.66
N ILE A 346 16.15 -15.25 -6.28
CA ILE A 346 16.81 -13.95 -6.17
C ILE A 346 18.15 -14.11 -6.88
N ASP A 347 18.26 -13.49 -8.05
CA ASP A 347 19.40 -13.62 -8.94
C ASP A 347 20.18 -12.31 -8.95
N GLN A 348 21.51 -12.38 -8.83
CA GLN A 348 22.39 -11.21 -8.93
C GLN A 348 23.05 -11.18 -10.31
N HIS A 349 22.90 -10.06 -11.00
CA HIS A 349 23.52 -9.78 -12.29
C HIS A 349 24.59 -8.70 -12.12
N THR A 350 25.83 -9.05 -12.44
CA THR A 350 26.96 -8.11 -12.40
C THR A 350 27.35 -7.70 -13.82
N ILE A 351 27.32 -6.40 -14.09
CA ILE A 351 27.64 -5.80 -15.38
C ILE A 351 28.82 -4.84 -15.17
N GLY A 352 30.04 -5.32 -15.40
CA GLY A 352 31.26 -4.57 -15.08
C GLY A 352 31.39 -4.33 -13.57
N PHE A 353 31.44 -3.05 -13.16
CA PHE A 353 31.48 -2.65 -11.74
C PHE A 353 30.08 -2.38 -11.15
N ASN A 354 29.02 -2.63 -11.91
CA ASN A 354 27.66 -2.40 -11.49
C ASN A 354 26.94 -3.72 -11.20
N GLN A 355 25.95 -3.67 -10.31
CA GLN A 355 25.11 -4.79 -9.92
C GLN A 355 23.63 -4.44 -10.06
N GLN A 356 22.85 -5.46 -10.37
CA GLN A 356 21.38 -5.43 -10.38
C GLN A 356 20.88 -6.79 -9.90
N TYR A 357 19.85 -6.78 -9.05
CA TYR A 357 19.19 -7.99 -8.60
C TYR A 357 17.89 -8.20 -9.37
N GLU A 358 17.51 -9.45 -9.58
CA GLU A 358 16.19 -9.84 -10.09
C GLU A 358 15.53 -10.74 -9.07
N ILE A 359 14.33 -10.37 -8.62
CA ILE A 359 13.55 -11.14 -7.65
C ILE A 359 12.35 -11.70 -8.40
N LEU A 360 12.37 -13.01 -8.65
CA LEU A 360 11.23 -13.72 -9.23
C LEU A 360 10.20 -14.04 -8.16
N MET A 361 8.97 -13.62 -8.39
CA MET A 361 7.81 -13.86 -7.53
C MET A 361 6.69 -14.53 -8.31
N GLU A 362 6.07 -15.56 -7.74
CA GLU A 362 4.94 -16.25 -8.34
C GLU A 362 3.64 -15.88 -7.62
N ASN A 363 2.61 -15.51 -8.39
CA ASN A 363 1.30 -15.18 -7.83
C ASN A 363 0.70 -16.40 -7.13
N THR A 364 0.20 -16.19 -5.92
CA THR A 364 -0.50 -17.22 -5.17
C THR A 364 -2.00 -16.88 -5.10
N PRO A 365 -2.88 -17.62 -5.81
CA PRO A 365 -4.30 -17.31 -5.81
C PRO A 365 -4.93 -17.45 -4.42
N VAL A 366 -5.77 -16.49 -4.05
CA VAL A 366 -6.56 -16.59 -2.81
C VAL A 366 -7.74 -17.53 -3.04
N PRO A 367 -7.94 -18.57 -2.20
CA PRO A 367 -9.04 -19.50 -2.33
C PRO A 367 -10.39 -18.78 -2.23
N LYS A 368 -11.36 -19.22 -3.04
CA LYS A 368 -12.76 -18.79 -2.91
C LYS A 368 -13.35 -19.37 -1.63
N ASN A 369 -13.28 -18.64 -0.53
CA ASN A 369 -13.86 -19.08 0.74
C ASN A 369 -15.38 -18.91 0.76
N LYS A 370 -16.07 -19.77 1.52
CA LYS A 370 -17.50 -19.59 1.80
C LYS A 370 -17.64 -18.34 2.67
N THR A 371 -18.37 -17.35 2.14
CA THR A 371 -18.53 -15.95 2.56
C THR A 371 -18.71 -15.70 4.07
N TRP A 372 -19.21 -16.69 4.82
CA TRP A 372 -19.63 -16.53 6.22
C TRP A 372 -18.56 -16.75 7.29
N LYS A 373 -17.44 -17.44 7.00
CA LYS A 373 -16.39 -17.68 8.00
C LYS A 373 -15.47 -16.47 8.18
N VAL A 374 -15.07 -15.82 7.09
CA VAL A 374 -14.13 -14.70 7.10
C VAL A 374 -14.70 -13.48 7.83
N ILE A 375 -15.95 -13.10 7.52
CA ILE A 375 -16.60 -11.90 8.10
C ILE A 375 -16.84 -12.01 9.62
N LYS A 376 -17.05 -13.23 10.15
CA LYS A 376 -17.22 -13.45 11.60
C LYS A 376 -15.92 -13.48 12.39
N GLU A 377 -14.78 -13.69 11.73
CA GLU A 377 -13.46 -13.81 12.38
C GLU A 377 -12.63 -12.51 12.32
N THR A 378 -13.12 -11.48 11.63
CA THR A 378 -12.51 -10.14 11.51
C THR A 378 -13.25 -9.05 12.30
N ASN A 379 -14.36 -9.38 12.98
CA ASN A 379 -15.00 -8.56 14.01
C ASN A 379 -14.73 -9.18 15.38
#